data_AF-A0A1G0I930-F1
#
_entry.id   AF-A0A1G0I930-F1
#
_cell.length_a   1.000
_cell.length_b   1.000
_cell.length_c   1.000
_cell.angle_alpha   90.00
_cell.angle_beta   90.00
_cell.angle_gamma   90.00
#
_symmetry.space_group_name_H-M   'P 1'
#
loop_
_entity.id
_entity.type
_entity.pdbx_description
1 polymer ?
#
loop_
_entity_poly.entity_id
_entity_poly.type
_entity_poly.pdbx_seq_one_letter_code
_entity_poly.pdbx_strand_id
1 'polypeptide(L)' 'MQLTKPQYKIVMREFCNQLRRIRLKIQKQDSEHIIINTADQLSLNKTLINSLSQEDAHCIGYIAGYEHALQKK' A
#
# COMPACT_ATOMS: atom_id res chain seq x y z
N MET A 1 -18.34 -14.77 -11.20
CA MET A 1 -17.58 -13.70 -10.50
C MET A 1 -16.81 -12.93 -11.56
N GLN A 2 -17.13 -11.65 -11.79
CA GLN A 2 -16.30 -10.81 -12.66
C GLN A 2 -14.98 -10.53 -11.91
N LEU A 3 -13.86 -11.02 -12.45
CA LEU A 3 -12.54 -10.58 -12.01
C LEU A 3 -12.36 -9.11 -12.46
N THR A 4 -12.67 -8.18 -11.57
CA THR A 4 -12.30 -6.78 -11.79
C THR A 4 -10.78 -6.70 -11.81
N LYS A 5 -10.21 -6.28 -12.95
CA LYS A 5 -8.77 -6.05 -13.04
C LYS A 5 -8.34 -5.05 -11.96
N PRO A 6 -7.20 -5.26 -11.28
CA PRO A 6 -6.67 -4.29 -10.34
C PRO A 6 -6.47 -2.95 -11.05
N GLN A 7 -6.95 -1.86 -10.47
CA GLN A 7 -6.76 -0.52 -11.03
C GLN A 7 -5.45 0.10 -10.55
N TYR A 8 -4.91 -0.38 -9.45
CA TYR A 8 -3.65 0.08 -8.87
C TYR A 8 -2.68 -1.08 -8.67
N LYS A 9 -1.40 -0.75 -8.58
CA LYS A 9 -0.31 -1.70 -8.31
C LYS A 9 0.76 -1.06 -7.43
N ILE A 10 1.36 -1.82 -6.53
CA ILE A 10 2.57 -1.40 -5.83
C ILE A 10 3.74 -1.47 -6.82
N VAL A 11 4.38 -0.33 -7.07
CA VAL A 11 5.53 -0.23 -7.98
C VAL A 11 6.85 -0.05 -7.25
N MET A 12 6.81 0.39 -5.99
CA MET A 12 8.01 0.54 -5.17
C MET A 12 7.70 0.43 -3.69
N ARG A 13 8.67 -0.09 -2.94
CA ARG A 13 8.71 -0.11 -1.48
C ARG A 13 10.06 0.45 -1.08
N GLU A 14 10.08 1.50 -0.27
CA GLU A 14 11.31 2.12 0.21
C GLU A 14 11.25 2.34 1.71
N PHE A 15 12.37 2.15 2.40
CA PHE A 15 12.45 2.51 3.80
C PHE A 15 12.82 4.00 3.93
N CYS A 16 11.95 4.78 4.56
CA CYS A 16 12.19 6.19 4.82
C CYS A 16 12.84 6.36 6.20
N ASN A 17 14.15 6.62 6.20
CA ASN A 17 14.94 6.80 7.43
C ASN A 17 14.39 7.92 8.34
N GLN A 18 13.90 9.02 7.75
CA GLN A 18 13.35 10.15 8.50
C GLN A 18 12.09 9.78 9.30
N LEU A 19 11.21 8.97 8.70
CA LEU A 19 9.97 8.53 9.34
C LEU A 19 10.14 7.23 10.12
N ARG A 20 11.30 6.55 9.95
CA ARG A 20 11.53 5.16 10.39
C ARG A 20 10.40 4.22 9.97
N ARG A 21 9.88 4.41 8.76
CA ARG A 21 8.73 3.70 8.20
C ARG A 21 8.94 3.38 6.72
N ILE A 22 8.24 2.37 6.24
CA ILE A 22 8.18 1.99 4.83
C ILE A 22 7.20 2.92 4.10
N ARG A 23 7.68 3.56 3.03
CA ARG A 23 6.85 4.23 2.04
C ARG A 23 6.57 3.30 0.88
N LEU A 24 5.34 3.40 0.41
CA LEU A 24 4.82 2.63 -0.71
C LEU A 24 4.48 3.58 -1.84
N LYS A 25 4.99 3.25 -3.04
CA LYS A 25 4.61 3.91 -4.28
C LYS A 25 3.58 3.05 -4.98
N ILE A 26 2.37 3.58 -5.11
CA ILE A 26 1.23 2.94 -5.77
C ILE A 26 1.01 3.68 -7.10
N GLN A 27 0.94 2.94 -8.20
CA GLN A 27 0.63 3.50 -9.53
C GLN A 27 -0.72 2.99 -10.01
N LYS A 28 -1.51 3.87 -10.63
CA LYS A 28 -2.73 3.47 -11.34
C LYS A 28 -2.36 2.83 -12.69
N GLN A 29 -2.93 1.68 -13.04
CA GLN A 29 -2.48 0.90 -14.21
C GLN A 29 -2.61 1.68 -15.54
N ASP A 30 -3.64 2.51 -15.68
CA ASP A 30 -3.93 3.27 -16.90
C ASP A 30 -3.50 4.75 -16.81
N SER A 31 -2.66 5.12 -15.84
CA SER A 31 -2.13 6.48 -15.78
C SER A 31 -0.76 6.58 -15.12
N GLU A 32 -0.06 7.68 -15.37
CA GLU A 32 1.16 8.03 -14.65
C GLU A 32 0.87 8.57 -13.23
N HIS A 33 -0.39 8.49 -12.79
CA HIS A 33 -0.77 8.94 -11.46
C HIS A 33 -0.15 8.01 -10.40
N ILE A 34 0.67 8.63 -9.57
CA ILE A 34 1.42 7.97 -8.51
C ILE A 34 0.92 8.50 -7.16
N ILE A 35 0.66 7.58 -6.25
CA ILE A 35 0.37 7.86 -4.85
C ILE A 35 1.56 7.34 -4.05
N ILE A 36 2.19 8.21 -3.26
CA ILE A 36 3.25 7.81 -2.32
C ILE A 36 2.75 8.08 -0.92
N ASN A 37 2.62 7.03 -0.11
CA ASN A 37 2.20 7.13 1.29
C ASN A 37 2.74 5.96 2.10
N THR A 38 2.57 6.02 3.43
CA THR A 38 2.90 4.92 4.34
C THR A 38 1.81 3.85 4.34
N ALA A 39 2.16 2.65 4.80
CA ALA A 39 1.23 1.51 4.79
C ALA A 39 0.02 1.73 5.72
N ASP A 40 0.20 2.37 6.87
CA ASP A 40 -0.89 2.72 7.80
C ASP A 40 -1.90 3.65 7.12
N GLN A 41 -1.45 4.69 6.44
CA GLN A 41 -2.32 5.62 5.70
C GLN A 41 -3.06 4.94 4.55
N LEU A 42 -2.36 4.10 3.77
CA LEU A 42 -2.96 3.38 2.65
C LEU A 42 -3.99 2.34 3.11
N SER A 43 -3.73 1.67 4.24
CA SER A 43 -4.64 0.65 4.79
C SER A 43 -6.02 1.20 5.18
N LEU A 44 -6.11 2.49 5.50
CA LEU A 44 -7.36 3.17 5.83
C LEU A 44 -8.19 3.53 4.59
N ASN A 45 -7.58 3.57 3.41
CA ASN A 45 -8.28 3.90 2.16
C ASN A 45 -8.91 2.64 1.54
N LYS A 46 -10.15 2.33 1.97
CA LYS A 46 -10.91 1.15 1.50
C LYS A 46 -11.06 1.11 -0.03
N THR A 47 -11.26 2.25 -0.68
CA THR A 47 -11.43 2.32 -2.13
C THR A 47 -10.13 1.92 -2.85
N LEU A 48 -8.99 2.39 -2.36
CA LEU A 48 -7.68 2.00 -2.89
C LEU A 48 -7.40 0.52 -2.63
N ILE A 49 -7.63 0.03 -1.40
CA ILE A 49 -7.41 -1.38 -1.05
C ILE A 49 -8.26 -2.32 -1.92
N ASN A 50 -9.53 -2.00 -2.13
CA ASN A 50 -10.45 -2.81 -2.94
C ASN A 50 -10.14 -2.76 -4.45
N SER A 51 -9.27 -1.85 -4.89
CA SER A 51 -8.86 -1.70 -6.28
C SER A 51 -7.44 -2.21 -6.55
N LEU A 52 -6.78 -2.78 -5.54
CA LEU A 52 -5.51 -3.49 -5.67
C LEU A 52 -5.70 -4.98 -5.96
N SER A 53 -4.61 -5.64 -6.35
CA SER A 53 -4.56 -7.10 -6.33
C SER A 53 -4.64 -7.59 -4.87
N GLN A 54 -5.09 -8.83 -4.66
CA GLN A 54 -5.12 -9.42 -3.32
C GLN A 54 -3.71 -9.47 -2.70
N GLU A 55 -2.69 -9.76 -3.51
CA GLU A 55 -1.29 -9.78 -3.08
C GLU A 55 -0.83 -8.40 -2.59
N ASP A 56 -1.09 -7.34 -3.36
CA ASP A 56 -0.72 -5.97 -2.99
C ASP A 56 -1.50 -5.51 -1.74
N ALA A 57 -2.79 -5.79 -1.67
CA ALA A 57 -3.62 -5.46 -0.51
C ALA A 57 -3.11 -6.14 0.77
N HIS A 58 -2.75 -7.42 0.70
CA HIS A 58 -2.14 -8.16 1.80
C HIS A 58 -0.77 -7.59 2.18
N CYS A 59 0.04 -7.18 1.19
CA CYS A 59 1.34 -6.56 1.45
C CYS A 59 1.20 -5.26 2.27
N ILE A 60 0.25 -4.39 1.92
CA ILE A 60 -0.04 -3.17 2.68
C ILE A 60 -0.48 -3.52 4.10
N GLY A 61 -1.41 -4.47 4.25
CA GLY A 61 -1.90 -4.91 5.55
C GLY A 61 -0.79 -5.47 6.45
N TYR A 62 0.08 -6.31 5.89
CA TYR A 62 1.23 -6.87 6.60
C TYR A 62 2.17 -5.78 7.11
N ILE A 63 2.56 -4.84 6.24
CA ILE A 63 3.49 -3.76 6.60
C ILE A 63 2.86 -2.88 7.70
N ALA A 64 1.60 -2.47 7.53
CA ALA A 64 0.91 -1.64 8.52
C ALA A 64 0.83 -2.34 9.89
N GLY A 65 0.47 -3.62 9.91
CA GLY A 65 0.42 -4.41 11.14
C GLY A 65 1.78 -4.60 11.80
N TYR A 66 2.81 -4.87 11.01
CA TYR A 66 4.19 -5.03 11.48
C TYR A 66 4.74 -3.73 12.10
N GLU A 67 4.57 -2.60 11.42
CA GLU A 67 5.03 -1.30 11.91
C GLU A 67 4.28 -0.86 13.18
N HIS A 68 2.99 -1.16 13.26
CA HIS A 68 2.19 -0.89 14.45
C HIS A 68 2.62 -1.76 15.64
N ALA A 69 2.98 -3.03 15.41
CA ALA A 69 3.51 -3.91 16.45
C ALA A 69 4.89 -3.45 16.96
N LEU A 70 5.73 -2.90 16.09
CA LEU A 70 7.04 -2.35 16.48
C LEU A 70 6.92 -1.09 17.35
N GLN A 71 5.92 -0.24 17.12
CA GLN A 71 5.70 0.98 17.89
C GLN A 71 5.17 0.73 19.31
N LYS A 72 4.68 -0.49 19.60
CA LYS A 72 4.17 -0.88 20.92
C LYS A 72 5.23 -1.52 21.83
N LYS A 73 6.47 -1.63 21.38
CA LYS A 73 7.62 -2.08 22.17
C LYS A 73 8.46 -0.89 22.61
#